data_AF-A0A382R5F8-F1
#
_entry.id   AF-A0A382R5F8-F1
#
_cell.length_a   1.000
_cell.length_b   1.000
_cell.length_c   1.000
_cell.angle_alpha   90.00
_cell.angle_beta   90.00
_cell.angle_gamma   90.00
#
_symmetry.space_group_name_H-M   'P 1'
#
loop_
_entity.id
_entity.type
_entity.pdbx_description
1 polymer ?
#
loop_
_entity_poly.entity_id
_entity_poly.type
_entity_poly.pdbx_seq_one_letter_code
_entity_poly.pdbx_strand_id
1 'polypeptide(L)'
;VRLICGDASTAGPGLKYKKIKTIRPGKFFARRQEIACGSYVSVPFKSALAWQDGVNFEAYIWPTRVGGCVQTIFSHLDPDGKGVELSLDEMARPLFCVRDDTGKKVNLVLDEPLRNHEWVNIYCTYDTQS
;
A
#
# COMPACT_ATOMS: atom_id res chain seq x y z
N VAL A 1 -2.32 13.60 -33.03
CA VAL A 1 -1.43 14.34 -33.98
C VAL A 1 -0.20 13.48 -34.28
N ARG A 2 0.58 13.74 -35.34
CA ARG A 2 1.90 13.15 -35.57
C ARG A 2 2.95 14.11 -35.03
N LEU A 3 3.61 13.77 -33.93
CA LEU A 3 4.73 14.53 -33.40
C LEU A 3 5.93 14.42 -34.36
N ILE A 4 6.62 15.53 -34.62
CA ILE A 4 7.80 15.62 -35.49
C ILE A 4 9.01 16.09 -34.67
N CYS A 5 8.82 17.08 -33.80
CA CYS A 5 9.84 17.56 -32.87
C CYS A 5 9.16 18.00 -31.58
N GLY A 6 9.68 17.58 -30.42
CA GLY A 6 9.19 17.94 -29.10
C GLY A 6 9.96 19.05 -28.39
N ASP A 7 11.09 19.50 -28.94
CA ASP A 7 11.89 20.58 -28.37
C ASP A 7 11.17 21.93 -28.58
N ALA A 8 10.85 22.62 -27.47
CA ALA A 8 10.19 23.92 -27.50
C ALA A 8 11.17 25.10 -27.45
N SER A 9 12.48 24.85 -27.47
CA SER A 9 13.49 25.90 -27.41
C SER A 9 13.42 26.85 -28.62
N THR A 10 13.69 28.14 -28.37
CA THR A 10 13.70 29.19 -29.40
C THR A 10 14.97 29.17 -30.25
N ALA A 11 16.06 28.59 -29.73
CA ALA A 11 17.30 28.37 -30.46
C ALA A 11 17.29 27.07 -31.29
N GLY A 12 16.30 26.20 -31.06
CA GLY A 12 16.12 24.94 -31.78
C GLY A 12 15.09 25.03 -32.90
N PRO A 13 14.74 23.88 -33.50
CA PRO A 13 13.74 23.82 -34.58
C PRO A 13 12.31 24.15 -34.11
N GLY A 14 12.05 24.18 -32.79
CA GLY A 14 10.74 24.40 -32.19
C GLY A 14 9.80 23.18 -32.25
N LEU A 15 8.72 23.23 -31.46
CA LEU A 15 7.71 22.18 -31.37
C LEU A 15 7.00 22.01 -32.72
N LYS A 16 7.07 20.82 -33.31
CA LYS A 16 6.46 20.50 -34.61
C LYS A 16 5.53 19.31 -34.49
N TYR A 17 4.27 19.47 -34.91
CA TYR A 17 3.31 18.38 -35.02
C TYR A 17 2.37 18.57 -36.23
N LYS A 18 1.87 17.46 -36.78
CA LYS A 18 0.91 17.47 -37.91
C LYS A 18 -0.42 16.85 -37.48
N LYS A 19 -1.55 17.49 -37.84
CA LYS A 19 -2.88 16.91 -37.64
C LYS A 19 -3.05 15.68 -38.53
N ILE A 20 -3.54 14.58 -37.97
CA ILE A 20 -3.82 13.34 -38.68
C ILE A 20 -5.33 13.26 -38.91
N LYS A 21 -5.77 13.16 -40.17
CA LYS A 21 -7.20 13.18 -40.54
C LYS A 21 -7.95 11.89 -40.15
N THR A 22 -7.25 10.78 -39.99
CA THR A 22 -7.84 9.48 -39.61
C THR A 22 -8.20 9.40 -38.13
N ILE A 23 -7.71 10.31 -37.28
CA ILE A 23 -8.07 10.38 -35.86
C ILE A 23 -9.13 11.47 -35.69
N ARG A 24 -10.36 11.06 -35.32
CA ARG A 24 -11.48 11.99 -35.11
C ARG A 24 -11.35 12.69 -33.76
N PRO A 25 -11.53 14.02 -33.69
CA PRO A 25 -11.69 14.71 -32.41
C PRO A 25 -12.93 14.19 -31.68
N GLY A 26 -12.79 13.90 -30.38
CA GLY A 26 -13.89 13.52 -29.50
C GLY A 26 -13.99 14.47 -28.32
N LYS A 27 -15.21 14.63 -27.79
CA LYS A 27 -15.44 15.23 -26.47
C LYS A 27 -15.63 14.09 -25.48
N PHE A 28 -14.89 14.14 -24.38
CA PHE A 28 -14.95 13.14 -23.32
C PHE A 28 -15.13 13.84 -21.99
N PHE A 29 -15.86 13.22 -21.07
CA PHE A 29 -15.96 13.73 -19.71
C PHE A 29 -14.62 13.56 -19.00
N ALA A 30 -14.05 14.67 -18.54
CA ALA A 30 -12.91 14.62 -17.64
C ALA A 30 -13.37 14.01 -16.31
N ARG A 31 -12.56 13.09 -15.76
CA ARG A 31 -12.78 12.49 -14.45
C ARG A 31 -11.48 12.32 -13.72
N ARG A 32 -11.52 12.36 -12.39
CA ARG A 32 -10.41 11.90 -11.54
C ARG A 32 -10.23 10.40 -11.75
N GLN A 33 -8.98 9.98 -11.89
CA GLN A 33 -8.59 8.58 -11.92
C GLN A 33 -7.63 8.37 -10.75
N GLU A 34 -8.08 7.66 -9.74
CA GLU A 34 -7.24 7.36 -8.59
C GLU A 34 -6.17 6.35 -9.00
N ILE A 35 -4.95 6.57 -8.51
CA ILE A 35 -3.80 5.69 -8.73
C ILE A 35 -3.37 5.21 -7.35
N ALA A 36 -3.47 3.90 -7.13
CA ALA A 36 -2.88 3.26 -5.96
C ALA A 36 -1.36 3.16 -6.18
N CYS A 37 -0.60 4.01 -5.51
CA CYS A 37 0.86 4.03 -5.58
C CYS A 37 1.46 3.13 -4.51
N GLY A 38 2.55 2.44 -4.86
CA GLY A 38 3.28 1.55 -3.96
C GLY A 38 3.29 0.12 -4.49
N SER A 39 4.43 -0.54 -4.39
CA SER A 39 4.54 -1.97 -4.69
C SER A 39 4.08 -2.77 -3.49
N TYR A 40 3.20 -3.75 -3.72
CA TYR A 40 2.70 -4.66 -2.70
C TYR A 40 2.36 -6.01 -3.32
N VAL A 41 2.17 -7.01 -2.47
CA VAL A 41 1.60 -8.30 -2.86
C VAL A 41 0.13 -8.29 -2.50
N SER A 42 -0.73 -8.61 -3.48
CA SER A 42 -2.16 -8.84 -3.24
C SER A 42 -2.46 -10.33 -3.34
N VAL A 43 -3.01 -10.90 -2.28
CA VAL A 43 -3.48 -12.29 -2.26
C VAL A 43 -5.00 -12.26 -2.25
N PRO A 44 -5.68 -12.78 -3.29
CA PRO A 44 -7.14 -12.86 -3.28
C PRO A 44 -7.63 -13.69 -2.10
N PHE A 45 -8.70 -13.24 -1.45
CA PHE A 45 -9.30 -13.97 -0.35
C PHE A 45 -9.71 -15.38 -0.78
N LYS A 46 -9.43 -16.35 0.08
CA LYS A 46 -9.90 -17.75 -0.01
C LYS A 46 -10.41 -18.16 1.36
N SER A 47 -11.41 -19.03 1.41
CA SER A 47 -11.95 -19.54 2.68
C SER A 47 -10.88 -20.19 3.58
N ALA A 48 -9.83 -20.77 3.00
CA ALA A 48 -8.68 -21.31 3.73
C ALA A 48 -7.85 -20.26 4.49
N LEU A 49 -8.03 -18.98 4.18
CA LEU A 49 -7.40 -17.85 4.88
C LEU A 49 -8.34 -17.21 5.90
N ALA A 50 -9.59 -17.67 6.00
CA ALA A 50 -10.47 -17.26 7.08
C ALA A 50 -9.98 -17.86 8.40
N TRP A 51 -9.69 -17.02 9.37
CA TRP A 51 -9.42 -17.44 10.74
C TRP A 51 -10.73 -17.64 11.51
N GLN A 52 -10.74 -18.54 12.50
CA GLN A 52 -11.88 -18.76 13.40
C GLN A 52 -11.41 -18.64 14.85
N ASP A 53 -10.30 -19.32 15.18
CA ASP A 53 -9.79 -19.42 16.54
C ASP A 53 -8.54 -18.57 16.81
N GLY A 54 -8.01 -17.90 15.78
CA GLY A 54 -6.77 -17.15 15.90
C GLY A 54 -5.93 -17.17 14.63
N VAL A 55 -4.77 -16.51 14.70
CA VAL A 55 -3.82 -16.39 13.61
C VAL A 55 -2.40 -16.22 14.12
N ASN A 56 -1.47 -16.81 13.40
CA ASN A 56 -0.05 -16.52 13.52
C ASN A 56 0.43 -15.86 12.23
N PHE A 57 1.18 -14.79 12.38
CA PHE A 57 1.91 -14.17 11.29
C PHE A 57 3.38 -14.06 11.67
N GLU A 58 4.26 -14.36 10.72
CA GLU A 58 5.70 -14.23 10.86
C GLU A 58 6.27 -13.67 9.56
N ALA A 59 7.18 -12.70 9.67
CA ALA A 59 7.91 -12.17 8.54
C ALA A 59 9.34 -11.79 8.92
N TYR A 60 10.26 -12.09 8.00
CA TYR A 60 11.60 -11.51 8.00
C TYR A 60 11.58 -10.25 7.14
N ILE A 61 11.90 -9.11 7.74
CA ILE A 61 11.91 -7.82 7.04
C ILE A 61 13.29 -7.16 7.11
N TRP A 62 13.59 -6.38 6.07
CA TRP A 62 14.73 -5.47 6.00
C TRP A 62 14.20 -4.06 5.74
N PRO A 63 13.87 -3.30 6.79
CA PRO A 63 13.27 -1.99 6.61
C PRO A 63 14.33 -0.98 6.15
N THR A 64 14.08 -0.31 5.03
CA THR A 64 15.01 0.67 4.43
C THR A 64 14.65 2.12 4.75
N ARG A 65 13.43 2.35 5.24
CA ARG A 65 12.95 3.63 5.73
C ARG A 65 11.93 3.38 6.82
N VAL A 66 12.31 3.58 8.06
CA VAL A 66 11.40 3.49 9.21
C VAL A 66 10.97 4.88 9.70
N GLY A 67 9.79 4.92 10.33
CA GLY A 67 9.25 6.13 10.97
C GLY A 67 8.69 7.18 10.01
N GLY A 68 8.05 8.21 10.58
CA GLY A 68 7.44 9.34 9.88
C GLY A 68 6.08 9.05 9.24
N CYS A 69 5.68 7.78 9.13
CA CYS A 69 4.33 7.35 8.76
C CYS A 69 4.10 5.92 9.24
N VAL A 70 2.83 5.52 9.34
CA VAL A 70 2.47 4.11 9.51
C VAL A 70 2.86 3.33 8.23
N GLN A 71 3.42 2.14 8.41
CA GLN A 71 3.85 1.28 7.31
C GLN A 71 3.33 -0.14 7.51
N THR A 72 2.39 -0.57 6.67
CA THR A 72 1.81 -1.90 6.76
C THR A 72 2.76 -2.95 6.20
N ILE A 73 3.03 -3.97 7.02
CA ILE A 73 3.78 -5.17 6.63
C ILE A 73 2.80 -6.23 6.12
N PHE A 74 1.69 -6.40 6.82
CA PHE A 74 0.63 -7.34 6.47
C PHE A 74 -0.74 -6.80 6.90
N SER A 75 -1.75 -7.03 6.06
CA SER A 75 -3.13 -6.73 6.39
C SER A 75 -4.05 -7.83 5.87
N HIS A 76 -4.94 -8.29 6.74
CA HIS A 76 -6.09 -9.09 6.37
C HIS A 76 -7.34 -8.38 6.89
N LEU A 77 -7.81 -7.43 6.09
CA LEU A 77 -8.96 -6.60 6.38
C LEU A 77 -10.06 -6.83 5.35
N ASP A 78 -11.30 -6.87 5.80
CA ASP A 78 -12.47 -6.83 4.93
C ASP A 78 -12.72 -5.40 4.40
N PRO A 79 -13.69 -5.21 3.48
CA PRO A 79 -14.00 -3.88 2.95
C PRO A 79 -14.48 -2.85 3.98
N ASP A 80 -14.98 -3.29 5.14
CA ASP A 80 -15.39 -2.42 6.25
C ASP A 80 -14.22 -2.09 7.20
N GLY A 81 -13.04 -2.69 6.97
CA GLY A 81 -11.84 -2.51 7.78
C GLY A 81 -11.74 -3.45 8.98
N LYS A 82 -12.53 -4.52 9.03
CA LYS A 82 -12.51 -5.54 10.09
C LYS A 82 -11.41 -6.56 9.82
N GLY A 83 -10.78 -7.06 10.88
CA GLY A 83 -9.72 -8.06 10.78
C GLY A 83 -8.45 -7.64 11.51
N VAL A 84 -7.28 -8.03 10.98
CA VAL A 84 -6.00 -7.66 11.60
C VAL A 84 -5.01 -7.02 10.64
N GLU A 85 -4.11 -6.24 11.23
CA GLU A 85 -3.05 -5.56 10.53
C GLU A 85 -1.78 -5.59 11.40
N LEU A 86 -0.66 -5.96 10.78
CA LEU A 86 0.68 -5.76 11.34
C LEU A 86 1.36 -4.64 10.57
N SER A 87 1.78 -3.62 11.30
CA SER A 87 2.37 -2.40 10.78
C SER A 87 3.57 -1.97 11.63
N LEU A 88 4.34 -1.01 11.13
CA LEU A 88 5.17 -0.13 11.94
C LEU A 88 4.40 1.16 12.17
N ASP A 89 4.41 1.67 13.41
CA ASP A 89 3.85 2.99 13.71
C ASP A 89 4.76 4.13 13.20
N GLU A 90 4.32 5.37 13.40
CA GLU A 90 5.08 6.55 12.98
C GLU A 90 6.45 6.69 13.67
N MET A 91 6.66 6.00 14.79
CA MET A 91 7.91 5.93 15.52
C MET A 91 8.74 4.69 15.17
N ALA A 92 8.38 3.94 14.14
CA ALA A 92 9.02 2.68 13.72
C ALA A 92 8.79 1.49 14.66
N ARG A 93 7.83 1.56 15.57
CA ARG A 93 7.55 0.47 16.51
C ARG A 93 6.59 -0.53 15.89
N PRO A 94 6.82 -1.85 16.04
CA PRO A 94 5.86 -2.86 15.64
C PRO A 94 4.49 -2.62 16.32
N LEU A 95 3.45 -2.55 15.50
CA LEU A 95 2.05 -2.32 15.87
C LEU A 95 1.20 -3.43 15.27
N PHE A 96 0.55 -4.20 16.13
CA PHE A 96 -0.49 -5.15 15.75
C PHE A 96 -1.86 -4.59 16.14
N CYS A 97 -2.77 -4.52 15.17
CA CYS A 97 -4.13 -4.02 15.36
C CYS A 97 -5.14 -5.12 15.03
N VAL A 98 -6.10 -5.34 15.93
CA VAL A 98 -7.28 -6.18 15.71
C VAL A 98 -8.51 -5.28 15.72
N ARG A 99 -9.38 -5.43 14.72
CA ARG A 99 -10.64 -4.68 14.56
C ARG A 99 -11.80 -5.66 14.47
N ASP A 100 -12.69 -5.59 15.45
CA ASP A 100 -13.88 -6.45 15.51
C ASP A 100 -15.05 -5.93 14.66
N ASP A 101 -16.15 -6.68 14.67
CA ASP A 101 -17.38 -6.38 13.94
C ASP A 101 -18.13 -5.14 14.44
N THR A 102 -17.88 -4.72 15.68
CA THR A 102 -18.40 -3.49 16.27
C THR A 102 -17.58 -2.25 15.91
N GLY A 103 -16.43 -2.44 15.24
CA GLY A 103 -15.47 -1.38 14.94
C GLY A 103 -14.56 -1.03 16.12
N LYS A 104 -14.60 -1.79 17.22
CA LYS A 104 -13.66 -1.63 18.32
C LYS A 104 -12.29 -2.10 17.86
N LYS A 105 -11.28 -1.29 18.14
CA LYS A 105 -9.88 -1.60 17.84
C LYS A 105 -9.12 -1.93 19.11
N VAL A 106 -8.29 -2.97 19.05
CA VAL A 106 -7.27 -3.28 20.05
C VAL A 106 -5.91 -3.15 19.38
N ASN A 107 -5.04 -2.36 19.98
CA ASN A 107 -3.68 -2.14 19.50
C ASN A 107 -2.70 -2.72 20.50
N LEU A 108 -1.73 -3.49 19.99
CA LEU A 108 -0.56 -3.92 20.72
C LEU A 108 0.66 -3.29 20.04
N VAL A 109 1.39 -2.49 20.78
CA VAL A 109 2.58 -1.78 20.29
C VAL A 109 3.76 -2.24 21.14
N LEU A 110 4.84 -2.63 20.48
CA LEU A 110 6.10 -2.89 21.18
C LEU A 110 6.82 -1.58 21.48
N ASP A 111 7.54 -1.52 22.59
CA ASP A 111 8.18 -0.27 23.01
C ASP A 111 9.36 0.13 22.13
N GLU A 112 10.11 -0.86 21.65
CA GLU A 112 11.36 -0.65 20.92
C GLU A 112 11.12 -0.41 19.42
N PRO A 113 11.60 0.71 18.87
CA PRO A 113 11.52 0.97 17.44
C PRO A 113 12.51 0.11 16.66
N LEU A 114 12.13 -0.28 15.44
CA LEU A 114 13.05 -0.93 14.52
C LEU A 114 14.08 0.06 14.00
N ARG A 115 15.25 -0.46 13.65
CA ARG A 115 16.33 0.30 13.02
C ARG A 115 16.32 0.10 11.51
N ASN A 116 16.76 1.11 10.78
CA ASN A 116 16.96 0.98 9.34
C ASN A 116 18.09 -0.01 9.05
N HIS A 117 17.92 -0.77 7.97
CA HIS A 117 18.94 -1.65 7.40
C HIS A 117 19.42 -2.76 8.35
N GLU A 118 18.52 -3.28 9.17
CA GLU A 118 18.76 -4.45 10.01
C GLU A 118 17.71 -5.54 9.69
N TRP A 119 18.15 -6.79 9.56
CA TRP A 119 17.19 -7.91 9.44
C TRP A 119 16.49 -8.11 10.77
N VAL A 120 15.16 -8.14 10.74
CA VAL A 120 14.32 -8.39 11.90
C VAL A 120 13.33 -9.50 11.57
N ASN A 121 13.18 -10.45 12.47
CA ASN A 121 12.03 -11.35 12.49
C ASN A 121 10.94 -10.71 13.35
N ILE A 122 9.76 -10.52 12.76
CA ILE A 122 8.58 -10.09 13.50
C ILE A 122 7.56 -11.22 13.42
N TYR A 123 7.10 -11.64 14.59
CA TYR A 123 5.99 -12.58 14.72
C TYR A 123 4.91 -11.97 15.61
N CYS A 124 3.66 -12.26 15.28
CA CYS A 124 2.52 -11.93 16.13
C CYS A 124 1.50 -13.06 16.12
N THR A 125 0.94 -13.30 17.28
CA THR A 125 -0.10 -14.30 17.51
C THR A 125 -1.32 -13.61 18.05
N TYR A 126 -2.47 -13.95 17.50
CA TYR A 126 -3.77 -13.67 18.05
C TYR A 126 -4.48 -14.98 18.30
N ASP A 127 -4.97 -15.17 19.51
CA ASP A 127 -5.68 -16.38 19.95
C ASP A 127 -6.97 -15.92 20.65
N THR A 128 -8.10 -16.51 20.28
CA THR A 128 -9.41 -16.19 20.87
C THR A 128 -9.73 -17.03 22.09
N GLN A 129 -8.91 -18.03 22.43
CA GLN A 129 -9.16 -19.02 23.48
C GLN A 129 -8.31 -18.84 24.75
N SER A 130 -7.32 -17.92 24.73
CA SER A 130 -6.43 -17.65 25.88
C SER A 130 -6.93 -16.50 26.77
#